data_AF-A0A4R0P7Z4-F1
#
_entry.id   AF-A0A4R0P7Z4-F1
#
_cell.length_a   1.000
_cell.length_b   1.000
_cell.length_c   1.000
_cell.angle_alpha   90.00
_cell.angle_beta   90.00
_cell.angle_gamma   90.00
#
_symmetry.space_group_name_H-M   'P 1'
#
loop_
_entity.id
_entity.type
_entity.pdbx_description
1 polymer ?
#
loop_
_entity_poly.entity_id
_entity_poly.type
_entity_poly.pdbx_seq_one_letter_code
_entity_poly.pdbx_strand_id
1 'polypeptide(L)'
;MKQYKLLQDVWPSQLEEKLNALAEDGWLVKSFTTIAEGEDNSNIQYHILMEYDDANDDTNTSIVEAIDDVNGKVTEMDEGFRTLRESLRNIEGALREVNSNLDQISNNTDR
;
A
#
# COMPACT_ATOMS: atom_id res chain seq x y z
N MET A 1 -17.24 9.00 -2.91
CA MET A 1 -18.31 9.77 -3.59
C MET A 1 -17.65 10.81 -4.48
N LYS A 2 -18.10 10.99 -5.73
CA LYS A 2 -17.51 12.02 -6.60
C LYS A 2 -18.03 13.40 -6.24
N GLN A 3 -17.12 14.35 -6.10
CA GLN A 3 -17.41 15.77 -5.90
C GLN A 3 -16.87 16.57 -7.07
N TYR A 4 -17.61 17.62 -7.46
CA TYR A 4 -17.23 18.49 -8.56
C TYR A 4 -17.17 19.94 -8.09
N LYS A 5 -16.15 20.66 -8.53
CA LYS A 5 -15.96 22.08 -8.22
C LYS A 5 -15.61 22.83 -9.48
N LEU A 6 -16.32 23.92 -9.73
CA LEU A 6 -16.03 24.82 -10.85
C LEU A 6 -15.23 26.01 -10.33
N LEU A 7 -14.03 26.21 -10.88
CA LEU A 7 -13.25 27.41 -10.69
C LEU A 7 -13.56 28.36 -11.84
N GLN A 8 -14.05 29.55 -11.52
CA GLN A 8 -14.35 30.62 -12.48
C GLN A 8 -13.44 31.82 -12.23
N ASP A 9 -13.35 32.70 -13.23
CA ASP A 9 -12.61 33.96 -13.14
C ASP A 9 -11.14 33.79 -12.70
N VAL A 10 -10.51 32.67 -13.08
CA VAL A 10 -9.12 32.40 -12.73
C VAL A 10 -8.20 33.08 -13.74
N TRP A 11 -7.45 34.08 -13.28
CA TRP A 11 -6.45 34.76 -14.10
C TRP A 11 -5.22 33.90 -14.34
N PRO A 12 -4.52 34.04 -15.48
CA PRO A 12 -3.29 33.30 -15.77
C PRO A 12 -2.24 33.42 -14.67
N SER A 13 -2.13 34.61 -14.04
CA SER A 13 -1.19 34.88 -12.95
C SER A 13 -1.49 34.11 -11.66
N GLN A 14 -2.71 33.64 -11.46
CA GLN A 14 -3.16 32.93 -10.26
C GLN A 14 -3.38 31.43 -10.51
N LEU A 15 -3.31 31.00 -11.77
CA LEU A 15 -3.74 29.68 -12.21
C LEU A 15 -2.93 28.57 -11.54
N GLU A 16 -1.61 28.68 -11.60
CA GLU A 16 -0.70 27.66 -11.08
C GLU A 16 -0.85 27.50 -9.56
N GLU A 17 -0.83 28.61 -8.81
CA GLU A 17 -1.00 28.61 -7.35
C GLU A 17 -2.32 27.96 -6.94
N LYS A 18 -3.44 28.34 -7.58
CA LYS A 18 -4.76 27.78 -7.25
C LYS A 18 -4.89 26.31 -7.59
N LEU A 19 -4.32 25.87 -8.71
CA LEU A 19 -4.37 24.46 -9.10
C LEU A 19 -3.51 23.60 -8.18
N ASN A 20 -2.32 24.08 -7.80
CA ASN A 20 -1.44 23.34 -6.90
C ASN A 20 -2.07 23.15 -5.52
N ALA A 21 -2.67 24.21 -4.94
CA ALA A 21 -3.36 24.10 -3.66
C ALA A 21 -4.51 23.08 -3.69
N LEU A 22 -5.29 23.05 -4.78
CA LEU A 22 -6.39 22.07 -4.92
C LEU A 22 -5.89 20.66 -5.20
N ALA A 23 -4.77 20.51 -5.90
CA ALA A 23 -4.15 19.21 -6.14
C ALA A 23 -3.60 18.59 -4.84
N GLU A 24 -3.06 19.41 -3.93
CA GLU A 24 -2.68 18.98 -2.57
C GLU A 24 -3.88 18.44 -1.78
N ASP A 25 -5.06 19.05 -1.98
CA ASP A 25 -6.34 18.58 -1.43
C ASP A 25 -6.96 17.39 -2.23
N GLY A 26 -6.22 16.82 -3.19
CA GLY A 26 -6.65 15.65 -3.98
C GLY A 26 -7.59 15.95 -5.14
N TRP A 27 -7.82 17.22 -5.49
CA TRP A 27 -8.65 17.57 -6.65
C TRP A 27 -7.87 17.42 -7.97
N LEU A 28 -8.56 16.88 -8.98
CA LEU A 28 -8.01 16.67 -10.31
C LEU A 28 -8.75 17.54 -11.34
N VAL A 29 -8.01 18.13 -12.28
CA VAL A 29 -8.60 18.83 -13.43
C VAL A 29 -9.28 17.81 -14.35
N LYS A 30 -10.56 18.01 -14.65
CA LYS A 30 -11.30 17.21 -15.64
C LYS A 30 -11.46 17.89 -16.98
N SER A 31 -11.70 19.19 -16.96
CA SER A 31 -11.77 19.99 -18.16
C SER A 31 -11.40 21.43 -17.83
N PHE A 32 -10.81 22.11 -18.80
CA PHE A 32 -10.56 23.54 -18.71
C PHE A 32 -11.02 24.21 -20.01
N THR A 33 -11.44 25.46 -19.90
CA THR A 33 -11.72 26.32 -21.04
C THR A 33 -11.24 27.73 -20.75
N THR A 34 -10.91 28.47 -21.79
CA THR A 34 -10.50 29.87 -21.71
C THR A 34 -11.59 30.76 -22.25
N ILE A 35 -11.95 31.79 -21.49
CA ILE A 35 -12.84 32.85 -21.94
C ILE A 35 -11.97 34.07 -22.18
N ALA A 36 -11.95 34.53 -23.43
CA ALA A 36 -11.32 35.79 -23.79
C ALA A 36 -12.40 36.87 -23.85
N GLU A 37 -12.17 37.99 -23.16
CA GLU A 37 -13.00 39.19 -23.29
C GLU A 37 -12.30 40.23 -24.16
N GLY A 38 -13.03 40.77 -25.15
CA GLY A 38 -12.56 41.82 -26.07
C GLY A 38 -11.92 41.30 -27.37
N GLU A 39 -11.63 42.21 -28.30
CA GLU A 39 -11.10 41.88 -29.64
C GLU A 39 -9.64 41.40 -29.62
N ASP A 40 -8.86 41.80 -28.61
CA ASP A 40 -7.40 41.60 -28.58
C ASP A 40 -6.95 40.36 -27.78
N ASN A 41 -7.89 39.54 -27.27
CA ASN A 41 -7.59 38.35 -26.45
C ASN A 41 -6.60 38.59 -25.28
N SER A 42 -6.45 39.82 -24.82
CA SER A 42 -5.53 40.18 -23.74
C SER A 42 -6.13 39.89 -22.36
N ASN A 43 -7.45 39.76 -22.29
CA ASN A 43 -8.21 39.50 -21.07
C ASN A 43 -8.72 38.05 -21.07
N ILE A 44 -7.82 37.08 -20.84
CA ILE A 44 -8.15 35.66 -20.80
C ILE A 44 -8.36 35.21 -19.36
N GLN A 45 -9.51 34.59 -19.10
CA GLN A 45 -9.82 33.91 -17.84
C GLN A 45 -9.97 32.41 -18.09
N TYR A 46 -9.62 31.60 -17.08
CA TYR A 46 -9.79 30.16 -17.11
C TYR A 46 -11.03 29.75 -16.31
N HIS A 47 -11.85 28.92 -16.94
CA HIS A 47 -12.90 28.15 -16.28
C HIS A 47 -12.48 26.69 -16.22
N ILE A 48 -12.44 26.13 -15.01
CA ILE A 48 -11.83 24.81 -14.76
C ILE A 48 -12.80 23.98 -13.94
N LEU A 49 -13.18 22.82 -14.48
CA LEU A 49 -13.93 21.81 -13.75
C LEU A 49 -12.95 20.86 -13.06
N MET A 50 -13.07 20.78 -11.75
CA MET A 50 -12.30 19.90 -10.89
C MET A 50 -13.18 18.73 -10.43
N GLU A 51 -12.60 17.54 -10.29
CA GLU A 51 -13.22 16.35 -9.68
C GLU A 51 -12.37 15.88 -8.50
N TYR A 52 -13.02 15.59 -7.39
CA TYR A 52 -12.46 14.86 -6.26
C TYR A 52 -13.20 13.52 -6.14
N ASP A 53 -12.47 12.42 -6.00
CA ASP A 53 -13.07 11.10 -5.80
C ASP A 53 -12.58 10.48 -4.50
N ASP A 54 -13.37 10.72 -3.45
CA ASP A 54 -13.19 10.18 -2.11
C ASP A 54 -13.11 8.65 -2.10
N ALA A 55 -13.76 7.98 -3.07
CA ALA A 55 -13.74 6.52 -3.12
C ALA A 55 -12.35 5.98 -3.42
N ASN A 56 -11.49 6.72 -4.12
CA ASN A 56 -10.12 6.29 -4.37
C ASN A 56 -9.24 6.41 -3.11
N ASP A 57 -9.48 7.40 -2.26
CA ASP A 57 -8.71 7.60 -1.03
C ASP A 57 -9.08 6.56 0.03
N ASP A 58 -10.38 6.33 0.22
CA ASP A 58 -10.91 5.26 1.09
C ASP A 58 -10.43 3.87 0.64
N THR A 59 -10.45 3.62 -0.68
CA THR A 59 -10.02 2.33 -1.24
C THR A 59 -8.52 2.13 -1.06
N ASN A 60 -7.71 3.16 -1.31
CA ASN A 60 -6.26 3.09 -1.10
C ASN A 60 -5.92 2.87 0.38
N THR A 61 -6.59 3.58 1.28
CA THR A 61 -6.46 3.38 2.73
C THR A 61 -6.79 1.94 3.11
N SER A 62 -7.92 1.42 2.63
CA SER A 62 -8.35 0.04 2.88
C SER A 62 -7.36 -1.00 2.31
N ILE A 63 -6.75 -0.72 1.16
CA ILE A 63 -5.72 -1.60 0.56
C ILE A 63 -4.46 -1.61 1.41
N VAL A 64 -4.01 -0.44 1.90
CA VAL A 64 -2.84 -0.34 2.78
C VAL A 64 -3.06 -1.14 4.06
N GLU A 65 -4.22 -0.96 4.71
CA GLU A 65 -4.57 -1.74 5.91
C GLU A 65 -4.60 -3.25 5.64
N ALA A 66 -5.15 -3.68 4.50
CA ALA A 66 -5.17 -5.09 4.12
C ALA A 66 -3.75 -5.64 3.85
N ILE A 67 -2.86 -4.85 3.26
CA ILE A 67 -1.45 -5.22 3.05
C ILE A 67 -0.73 -5.37 4.39
N ASP A 68 -0.96 -4.45 5.34
CA ASP A 68 -0.37 -4.52 6.67
C ASP A 68 -0.84 -5.77 7.44
N ASP A 69 -2.13 -6.12 7.37
CA ASP A 69 -2.67 -7.36 7.95
C ASP A 69 -2.02 -8.61 7.33
N VAL A 70 -1.86 -8.64 6.01
CA VAL A 70 -1.18 -9.75 5.31
C VAL A 70 0.29 -9.84 5.73
N ASN A 71 1.00 -8.72 5.84
CA ASN A 71 2.40 -8.70 6.30
C ASN A 71 2.53 -9.19 7.74
N GLY A 72 1.59 -8.83 8.62
CA GLY A 72 1.52 -9.36 9.99
C GLY A 72 1.41 -10.88 10.00
N LYS A 73 0.46 -11.44 9.23
CA LYS A 73 0.28 -12.90 9.11
C LYS A 73 1.49 -13.62 8.52
N VAL A 74 2.16 -13.03 7.53
CA VAL A 74 3.40 -13.60 6.96
C VAL A 74 4.51 -13.65 8.02
N THR A 75 4.64 -12.60 8.83
CA THR A 75 5.62 -12.55 9.92
C THR A 75 5.33 -13.63 10.97
N GLU A 76 4.07 -13.80 11.39
CA GLU A 76 3.67 -14.86 12.31
C GLU A 76 3.94 -16.27 11.74
N MET A 77 3.69 -16.47 10.44
CA MET A 77 4.00 -17.74 9.77
C MET A 77 5.50 -18.05 9.76
N ASP A 78 6.34 -17.05 9.51
CA ASP A 78 7.80 -17.21 9.53
C ASP A 78 8.32 -17.59 10.92
N GLU A 79 7.78 -16.98 11.98
CA GLU A 79 8.08 -17.38 13.35
C GLU A 79 7.64 -18.83 13.62
N GLY A 80 6.43 -19.20 13.19
CA GLY A 80 5.92 -20.56 13.29
C GLY A 80 6.82 -21.59 12.58
N PHE A 81 7.31 -21.29 11.38
CA PHE A 81 8.24 -22.15 10.66
C PHE A 81 9.59 -22.27 11.37
N ARG A 82 10.07 -21.20 12.00
CA ARG A 82 11.30 -21.25 12.79
C ARG A 82 11.14 -22.21 13.99
N THR A 83 10.05 -22.09 14.74
CA THR A 83 9.76 -22.98 15.88
C THR A 83 9.62 -24.44 15.45
N LEU A 84 8.94 -24.70 14.32
CA LEU A 84 8.85 -26.05 13.75
C LEU A 84 10.23 -26.62 13.40
N ARG A 85 11.11 -25.80 12.82
CA ARG A 85 12.47 -26.22 12.45
C ARG A 85 13.32 -26.57 13.67
N GLU A 86 13.21 -25.80 14.74
CA GLU A 86 13.88 -26.07 16.01
C GLU A 86 13.35 -27.37 16.63
N SER A 87 12.03 -27.58 16.61
CA SER A 87 11.39 -28.81 17.10
C SER A 87 11.86 -30.05 16.32
N LEU A 88 11.95 -29.96 14.99
CA LEU A 88 12.45 -31.06 14.16
C LEU A 88 13.91 -31.41 14.47
N ARG A 89 14.79 -30.40 14.68
CA ARG A 89 16.19 -30.65 15.09
C ARG A 89 16.29 -31.39 16.41
N ASN A 90 15.42 -31.05 17.38
CA ASN A 90 15.40 -31.73 18.67
C ASN A 90 14.96 -33.20 18.52
N ILE A 91 13.94 -33.46 17.69
CA ILE A 91 13.48 -34.83 17.40
C ILE A 91 14.59 -35.64 16.72
N GLU A 92 15.28 -35.06 15.73
CA GLU A 92 16.42 -35.72 15.07
C GLU A 92 17.54 -36.07 16.08
N GLY A 93 17.82 -35.19 17.03
CA GLY A 93 18.78 -35.43 18.11
C GLY A 93 18.38 -36.62 18.98
N ALA A 94 17.14 -36.62 19.48
CA ALA A 94 16.62 -37.70 20.31
C ALA A 94 16.62 -39.05 19.59
N LEU A 95 16.26 -39.08 18.30
CA LEU A 95 16.30 -40.30 17.49
C LEU A 95 17.72 -40.86 17.34
N ARG A 96 18.73 -39.99 17.18
CA ARG A 96 20.14 -40.43 17.14
C ARG A 96 20.58 -41.05 18.46
N GLU A 97 20.18 -40.47 19.58
CA GLU A 97 20.48 -41.03 20.91
C GLU A 97 19.83 -42.39 21.11
N VAL A 98 18.55 -42.53 20.75
CA VAL A 98 17.84 -43.83 20.81
C VAL A 98 18.56 -44.87 19.96
N ASN A 99 18.95 -44.52 18.73
CA ASN A 99 19.63 -45.44 17.84
C ASN A 99 20.99 -45.88 18.39
N SER A 100 21.78 -44.95 18.93
CA SER A 100 23.05 -45.25 19.61
C SER A 100 22.86 -46.20 20.79
N ASN A 101 21.82 -46.01 21.60
CA ASN A 101 21.54 -46.89 22.73
C ASN A 101 21.15 -48.30 22.27
N LEU A 102 20.35 -48.41 21.21
CA LEU A 102 19.98 -49.71 20.62
C LEU A 102 21.21 -50.46 20.09
N ASP A 103 22.11 -49.77 19.40
CA ASP A 103 23.38 -50.36 18.92
C ASP A 103 24.23 -50.88 20.09
N GLN A 104 24.31 -50.13 21.20
CA GLN A 104 25.02 -50.57 22.41
C GLN A 104 24.39 -51.81 23.05
N ILE A 105 23.05 -51.86 23.13
CA ILE A 105 22.34 -53.02 23.69
C ILE A 105 22.58 -54.26 22.83
N SER A 106 22.49 -54.14 21.49
CA SER A 106 22.76 -55.26 20.58
C SER A 106 24.17 -55.81 20.80
N ASN A 107 25.18 -54.93 20.80
CA ASN A 107 26.57 -55.33 20.98
C ASN A 107 26.86 -55.98 22.35
N ASN A 108 26.08 -55.64 23.39
CA ASN A 108 26.21 -56.26 24.72
C ASN A 108 25.47 -57.59 24.83
N THR A 109 24.45 -57.83 24.00
CA THR A 109 23.64 -59.06 24.03
C THR A 109 24.27 -60.16 23.17
N ASP A 110 25.10 -59.80 22.18
CA ASP A 110 25.85 -60.72 21.32
C ASP A 110 27.18 -61.23 21.93
N ARG A 111 27.46 -60.93 23.21
CA ARG A 111 28.65 -61.34 23.98
C ARG A 111 28.34 -62.39 25.03
#